data_AF-A0A495ZWH1-F1
#
_entry.id   AF-A0A495ZWH1-F1
#
_cell.length_a   1.000
_cell.length_b   1.000
_cell.length_c   1.000
_cell.angle_alpha   90.00
_cell.angle_beta   90.00
_cell.angle_gamma   90.00
#
_symmetry.space_group_name_H-M   'P 1'
#
loop_
_entity.id
_entity.type
_entity.pdbx_description
1 polymer ?
#
loop_
_entity_poly.entity_id
_entity_poly.type
_entity_poly.pdbx_seq_one_letter_code
_entity_poly.pdbx_strand_id
1 'polypeptide(L)'
;MQKEYSVRDICGILGVNRSSFYYQPGADPSEAVLRAEIEKLAGEYPRYGYRRITQLLVRQGYTVGTRRVARLMREKNLLVSIKRACRTTKSLQGDKPWSNRLENLEISRQDQVWVADITYIRLKGRFIYLCLLMAERLIRTLKEEEVHLNDYQSITEARDRIGDFITNVYNQKRPHSALGYLTPIEFQRQTLS
;
A
#
# COMPACT_ATOMS: atom_id res chain seq x y z
N MET A 1 -3.26 27.19 53.72
CA MET A 1 -2.63 25.86 53.82
C MET A 1 -2.89 25.15 52.49
N GLN A 2 -1.93 25.13 51.58
CA GLN A 2 -2.05 24.31 50.37
C GLN A 2 -1.97 22.85 50.81
N LYS A 3 -3.04 22.08 50.61
CA LYS A 3 -2.99 20.62 50.81
C LYS A 3 -2.21 20.03 49.64
N GLU A 4 -1.00 19.55 49.90
CA GLU A 4 -0.29 18.69 48.97
C GLU A 4 -0.96 17.31 48.98
N TYR A 5 -1.65 16.98 47.89
CA TYR A 5 -2.23 15.66 47.68
C TYR A 5 -1.18 14.71 47.11
N SER A 6 -1.15 13.45 47.58
CA SER A 6 -0.20 12.47 47.05
C SER A 6 -0.60 12.04 45.65
N VAL A 7 0.38 11.73 44.79
CA VAL A 7 0.16 11.15 43.44
C VAL A 7 -0.73 9.90 43.50
N ARG A 8 -0.67 9.17 44.61
CA ARG A 8 -1.49 7.97 44.86
C ARG A 8 -2.97 8.30 44.98
N ASP A 9 -3.30 9.35 45.73
CA ASP A 9 -4.68 9.78 45.95
C ASP A 9 -5.28 10.33 44.65
N ILE A 10 -4.50 11.10 43.91
CA ILE A 10 -4.89 11.65 42.61
C ILE A 10 -5.14 10.51 41.60
N CYS A 11 -4.23 9.54 41.48
CA CYS A 11 -4.40 8.40 40.58
C CYS A 11 -5.58 7.50 40.99
N GLY A 12 -5.82 7.36 42.30
CA GLY A 12 -6.96 6.60 42.84
C GLY A 12 -8.31 7.24 42.50
N ILE A 13 -8.43 8.56 42.64
CA ILE A 13 -9.64 9.31 42.26
C ILE A 13 -9.88 9.25 40.74
N LEU A 14 -8.81 9.35 39.95
CA LEU A 14 -8.89 9.33 38.48
C LEU A 14 -9.01 7.93 37.87
N GLY A 15 -8.89 6.86 38.68
CA GLY A 15 -8.97 5.47 38.21
C GLY A 15 -7.82 5.06 37.27
N VAL A 16 -6.67 5.72 37.34
CA VAL A 16 -5.51 5.47 36.47
C VAL A 16 -4.42 4.73 37.26
N ASN A 17 -3.71 3.80 36.62
CA ASN A 17 -2.59 3.13 37.28
C ASN A 17 -1.45 4.13 37.56
N ARG A 18 -0.92 4.14 38.79
CA ARG A 18 0.23 4.96 39.21
C ARG A 18 1.43 4.87 38.27
N SER A 19 1.70 3.69 37.68
CA SER A 19 2.84 3.51 36.78
C SER A 19 2.67 4.29 35.48
N SER A 20 1.43 4.52 35.07
CA SER A 20 1.09 5.33 33.90
C SER A 20 1.31 6.83 34.15
N PHE A 21 1.25 7.29 35.41
CA PHE A 21 1.49 8.69 35.76
C PHE A 21 2.98 9.05 35.70
N TYR A 22 3.86 8.14 36.13
CA TYR A 22 5.31 8.31 36.02
C TYR A 22 5.88 7.92 34.65
N TYR A 23 5.08 7.31 33.79
CA TYR A 23 5.52 6.93 32.45
C TYR A 23 5.70 8.20 31.60
N GLN A 24 6.96 8.63 31.49
CA GLN A 24 7.35 9.55 30.43
C GLN A 24 7.81 8.72 29.25
N PRO A 25 7.18 8.83 28.06
CA PRO A 25 7.71 8.19 26.87
C PRO A 25 9.09 8.80 26.58
N GLY A 26 10.14 8.06 26.92
CA GLY A 26 11.51 8.43 26.57
C GLY A 26 11.66 8.43 25.06
N ALA A 27 12.29 9.48 24.51
CA ALA A 27 12.72 9.49 23.12
C ALA A 27 13.86 8.48 22.95
N ASP A 28 13.50 7.23 22.65
CA ASP A 28 14.47 6.20 22.28
C ASP A 28 15.20 6.65 21.00
N PRO A 29 16.55 6.80 21.02
CA PRO A 29 17.32 7.13 19.83
C PRO A 29 17.04 6.16 18.67
N SER A 30 16.71 4.90 18.96
CA SER A 30 16.29 3.91 17.97
C SER A 30 14.95 4.27 17.32
N GLU A 31 14.01 4.87 18.07
CA GLU A 31 12.74 5.32 17.52
C GLU A 31 12.90 6.55 16.60
N ALA A 32 13.83 7.45 16.92
CA ALA A 32 14.14 8.59 16.04
C ALA A 32 14.69 8.12 14.68
N VAL A 33 15.64 7.17 14.70
CA VAL A 33 16.17 6.55 13.47
C VAL A 33 15.07 5.83 12.70
N LEU A 34 14.22 5.05 13.40
CA LEU A 34 13.11 4.35 12.77
C LEU A 34 12.09 5.31 12.14
N ARG A 35 11.79 6.44 12.77
CA ARG A 35 10.92 7.47 12.19
C ARG A 35 11.49 8.05 10.91
N ALA A 36 12.79 8.37 10.90
CA ALA A 36 13.47 8.89 9.72
C ALA A 36 13.43 7.89 8.55
N GLU A 37 13.67 6.60 8.82
CA GLU A 37 13.60 5.57 7.78
C GLU A 37 12.16 5.34 7.29
N ILE A 38 11.16 5.38 8.19
CA ILE A 38 9.74 5.32 7.81
C ILE A 38 9.37 6.51 6.90
N GLU A 39 9.80 7.72 7.24
CA GLU A 39 9.56 8.92 6.42
C GLU A 39 10.19 8.80 5.04
N LYS A 40 11.44 8.35 4.98
CA LYS A 40 12.15 8.09 3.73
C LYS A 40 11.41 7.07 2.86
N LEU A 41 11.05 5.91 3.43
CA LEU A 41 10.33 4.86 2.71
C LEU A 41 8.92 5.29 2.28
N ALA A 42 8.22 6.08 3.11
CA ALA A 42 6.91 6.62 2.76
C ALA A 42 7.00 7.67 1.65
N GLY A 43 8.09 8.44 1.59
CA GLY A 43 8.38 9.37 0.50
C GLY A 43 8.73 8.65 -0.81
N GLU A 44 9.53 7.58 -0.75
CA GLU A 44 9.88 6.77 -1.92
C GLU A 44 8.69 5.95 -2.44
N TYR A 45 7.84 5.44 -1.54
CA TYR A 45 6.67 4.62 -1.88
C TYR A 45 5.36 5.21 -1.30
N PRO A 46 4.83 6.32 -1.87
CA PRO A 46 3.67 7.05 -1.30
C PRO A 46 2.37 6.23 -1.22
N ARG A 47 2.24 5.14 -1.98
CA ARG A 47 1.07 4.24 -1.95
C ARG A 47 1.25 3.03 -1.02
N TYR A 48 2.41 2.89 -0.37
CA TYR A 48 2.65 1.77 0.53
C TYR A 48 2.08 2.06 1.91
N GLY A 49 1.11 1.26 2.32
CA GLY A 49 0.62 1.28 3.69
C GLY A 49 1.62 0.70 4.69
N TYR A 50 1.38 0.94 5.98
CA TYR A 50 2.25 0.50 7.08
C TYR A 50 2.63 -0.98 7.04
N ARG A 51 1.76 -1.87 6.53
CA ARG A 51 2.06 -3.29 6.38
C ARG A 51 3.24 -3.53 5.45
N ARG A 52 3.27 -2.87 4.29
CA ARG A 52 4.38 -3.00 3.33
C ARG A 52 5.63 -2.29 3.83
N ILE A 53 5.49 -1.09 4.40
CA ILE A 53 6.61 -0.37 5.02
C ILE A 53 7.28 -1.24 6.09
N THR A 54 6.50 -1.93 6.93
CA THR A 54 7.06 -2.88 7.92
C THR A 54 7.91 -3.97 7.24
N GLN A 55 7.45 -4.54 6.12
CA GLN A 55 8.20 -5.59 5.43
C GLN A 55 9.47 -5.05 4.76
N LEU A 56 9.45 -3.82 4.24
CA LEU A 56 10.65 -3.16 3.73
C LEU A 56 11.67 -2.94 4.86
N LEU A 57 11.22 -2.49 6.03
CA LEU A 57 12.08 -2.34 7.21
C LEU A 57 12.66 -3.69 7.67
N VAL A 58 11.85 -4.74 7.71
CA VAL A 58 12.34 -6.09 8.07
C VAL A 58 13.39 -6.58 7.06
N ARG A 59 13.20 -6.34 5.76
CA ARG A 59 14.19 -6.67 4.72
C ARG A 59 15.49 -5.86 4.86
N GLN A 60 15.41 -4.64 5.38
CA GLN A 60 16.58 -3.82 5.71
C GLN A 60 17.26 -4.22 7.04
N GLY A 61 16.75 -5.25 7.74
CA GLY A 61 17.32 -5.77 8.98
C GLY A 61 16.72 -5.22 10.27
N TYR A 62 15.68 -4.38 10.19
CA TYR A 62 15.01 -3.87 11.38
C TYR A 62 14.10 -4.92 12.03
N THR A 63 14.22 -5.09 13.34
CA THR A 63 13.28 -5.93 14.12
C THR A 63 12.13 -5.07 14.63
N VAL A 64 11.08 -4.91 13.83
CA VAL A 64 9.92 -4.05 14.14
C VAL A 64 8.58 -4.72 13.93
N GLY A 65 7.64 -4.44 14.83
CA GLY A 65 6.26 -4.92 14.72
C GLY A 65 5.37 -3.97 13.90
N THR A 66 4.39 -4.54 13.19
CA THR A 66 3.44 -3.78 12.34
C THR A 66 2.65 -2.72 13.11
N ARG A 67 2.27 -2.98 14.37
CA ARG A 67 1.55 -2.03 15.23
C ARG A 67 2.40 -0.80 15.58
N ARG A 68 3.71 -1.00 15.79
CA ARG A 68 4.67 0.08 16.07
C ARG A 68 4.77 0.99 14.85
N VAL A 69 5.01 0.42 13.67
CA VAL A 69 5.09 1.19 12.40
C VAL A 69 3.77 1.92 12.12
N ALA A 70 2.62 1.27 12.32
CA ALA A 70 1.31 1.90 12.14
C ALA A 70 1.10 3.10 13.08
N ARG A 71 1.53 3.00 14.34
CA ARG A 71 1.49 4.11 15.31
C ARG A 71 2.35 5.28 14.83
N LEU A 72 3.61 5.01 14.47
CA LEU A 72 4.56 6.04 14.03
C LEU A 72 4.10 6.77 12.76
N MET A 73 3.60 6.02 11.76
CA MET A 73 3.04 6.60 10.55
C MET A 73 1.78 7.44 10.83
N ARG A 74 0.94 7.03 11.80
CA ARG A 74 -0.24 7.81 12.19
C ARG A 74 0.14 9.14 12.81
N GLU A 75 1.10 9.13 13.74
CA GLU A 75 1.57 10.35 14.41
C GLU A 75 2.21 11.34 13.42
N LYS A 76 2.86 10.84 12.36
CA LYS A 76 3.45 11.64 11.28
C LYS A 76 2.47 11.97 10.14
N ASN A 77 1.20 11.58 10.25
CA ASN A 77 0.19 11.74 9.18
C ASN A 77 0.58 11.11 7.83
N LEU A 78 1.37 10.02 7.85
CA LEU A 78 1.86 9.30 6.67
C LEU A 78 0.96 8.13 6.26
N LEU A 79 -0.19 7.93 6.93
CA LEU A 79 -1.10 6.85 6.57
C LEU A 79 -1.73 7.11 5.20
N VAL A 80 -1.58 6.14 4.31
CA VAL A 80 -2.15 6.18 2.96
C VAL A 80 -3.68 6.28 3.05
N SER A 81 -4.24 7.35 2.48
CA SER A 81 -5.69 7.51 2.35
C SER A 81 -6.25 6.45 1.40
N ILE A 82 -7.20 5.67 1.90
CA ILE A 82 -7.94 4.71 1.09
C ILE A 82 -9.06 5.48 0.40
N LYS A 83 -9.03 5.56 -0.94
CA LYS A 83 -10.19 6.06 -1.70
C LYS A 83 -11.37 5.15 -1.41
N ARG A 84 -12.46 5.70 -0.87
CA ARG A 84 -13.71 4.96 -0.68
C ARG A 84 -14.22 4.54 -2.06
N ALA A 85 -14.68 3.30 -2.17
CA ALA A 85 -15.28 2.81 -3.41
C ALA A 85 -16.47 3.72 -3.77
N CYS A 86 -16.44 4.29 -4.97
CA CYS A 86 -17.59 4.96 -5.54
C CYS A 86 -18.38 3.92 -6.34
N ARG A 87 -19.70 3.86 -6.14
CA ARG A 87 -20.57 3.06 -6.99
C ARG A 87 -20.69 3.77 -8.34
N THR A 88 -19.89 3.32 -9.31
CA THR A 88 -19.85 3.88 -10.67
C THR A 88 -21.14 3.58 -11.45
N THR A 89 -21.76 2.42 -11.22
CA THR A 89 -22.96 2.00 -11.93
C THR A 89 -24.17 1.97 -11.00
N LYS A 90 -25.14 2.82 -11.28
CA LYS A 90 -26.49 2.72 -10.72
C LYS A 90 -27.34 1.95 -11.72
N SER A 91 -27.66 0.70 -11.40
CA SER A 91 -28.64 -0.07 -12.17
C SER A 91 -29.98 0.66 -12.09
N LEU A 92 -30.56 0.96 -13.25
CA LEU A 92 -31.91 1.48 -13.34
C LEU A 92 -32.90 0.33 -13.04
N GLN A 93 -34.12 0.69 -12.63
CA GLN A 93 -35.13 -0.30 -12.30
C GLN A 93 -35.50 -1.10 -13.57
N GLY A 94 -35.26 -2.42 -13.54
CA GLY A 94 -35.45 -3.31 -14.69
C GLY A 94 -34.15 -3.75 -15.37
N ASP A 95 -32.99 -3.18 -15.01
CA ASP A 95 -31.70 -3.63 -15.52
C ASP A 95 -31.37 -5.03 -14.97
N LYS A 96 -31.50 -6.05 -15.82
CA LYS A 96 -30.95 -7.38 -15.51
C LYS A 96 -29.46 -7.36 -15.88
N PRO A 97 -28.54 -7.58 -14.92
CA PRO A 97 -27.13 -7.71 -15.26
C PRO A 97 -26.96 -8.85 -16.26
N TRP A 98 -26.14 -8.62 -17.29
CA TRP A 98 -25.80 -9.66 -18.25
C TRP A 98 -25.19 -10.86 -17.53
N SER A 99 -25.65 -12.06 -17.87
CA SER A 99 -25.16 -13.29 -17.26
C SER A 99 -23.65 -13.42 -17.49
N ASN A 100 -22.88 -13.53 -16.42
CA ASN A 100 -21.45 -13.72 -16.50
C ASN A 100 -21.16 -15.12 -17.07
N ARG A 101 -20.70 -15.17 -18.32
CA ARG A 101 -20.38 -16.44 -19.00
C ARG A 101 -19.20 -17.20 -18.37
N LEU A 102 -18.46 -16.55 -17.48
CA LEU A 102 -17.33 -17.13 -16.76
C LEU A 102 -17.72 -17.69 -15.38
N GLU A 103 -18.96 -17.47 -14.91
CA GLU A 103 -19.37 -17.77 -13.53
C GLU A 103 -19.19 -19.25 -13.14
N ASN A 104 -19.43 -20.17 -14.09
CA ASN A 104 -19.30 -21.62 -13.88
C ASN A 104 -18.23 -22.24 -14.80
N LEU A 105 -17.29 -21.44 -15.32
CA LEU A 105 -16.25 -21.94 -16.21
C LEU A 105 -15.05 -22.41 -15.40
N GLU A 106 -14.76 -23.71 -15.43
CA GLU A 106 -13.50 -24.25 -14.92
C GLU A 106 -12.34 -23.88 -15.86
N ILE A 107 -11.34 -23.19 -15.33
CA ILE A 107 -10.14 -22.77 -16.07
C ILE A 107 -9.08 -23.86 -15.88
N SER A 108 -8.96 -24.74 -16.87
CA SER A 108 -8.09 -25.93 -16.79
C SER A 108 -6.75 -25.77 -17.49
N ARG A 109 -6.56 -24.72 -18.28
CA ARG A 109 -5.31 -24.43 -18.99
C ARG A 109 -5.01 -22.94 -19.06
N GLN A 110 -3.73 -22.62 -19.30
CA GLN A 110 -3.30 -21.24 -19.60
C GLN A 110 -4.00 -20.71 -20.86
N ASP A 111 -4.11 -19.38 -20.96
CA ASP A 111 -4.69 -18.64 -22.07
C ASP A 111 -6.18 -18.87 -22.38
N GLN A 112 -6.92 -19.54 -21.48
CA GLN A 112 -8.37 -19.78 -21.64
C GLN A 112 -9.24 -18.56 -21.31
N VAL A 113 -8.81 -17.72 -20.36
CA VAL A 113 -9.51 -16.51 -19.96
C VAL A 113 -8.48 -15.40 -19.80
N TRP A 114 -8.76 -14.26 -20.44
CA TRP A 114 -7.92 -13.07 -20.36
C TRP A 114 -8.69 -11.96 -19.68
N VAL A 115 -8.04 -11.30 -18.71
CA VAL A 115 -8.56 -10.08 -18.11
C VAL A 115 -7.89 -8.90 -18.80
N ALA A 116 -8.73 -8.03 -19.37
CA ALA A 116 -8.29 -6.82 -20.03
C ALA A 116 -8.87 -5.60 -19.31
N ASP A 117 -8.08 -4.54 -19.22
CA ASP A 117 -8.55 -3.24 -18.77
C ASP A 117 -7.95 -2.14 -19.64
N ILE A 118 -8.70 -1.06 -19.81
CA ILE A 118 -8.25 0.10 -20.58
C ILE A 118 -8.08 1.26 -19.61
N THR A 119 -7.02 2.04 -19.83
CA THR A 119 -6.77 3.27 -19.09
C THR A 119 -6.32 4.37 -20.02
N TYR A 120 -6.63 5.61 -19.68
CA TYR A 120 -6.09 6.76 -20.38
C TYR A 120 -4.76 7.16 -19.76
N ILE A 121 -3.81 7.56 -20.61
CA ILE A 121 -2.56 8.21 -20.20
C ILE A 121 -2.63 9.65 -20.67
N ARG A 122 -2.36 10.58 -19.77
CA ARG A 122 -2.27 12.00 -20.09
C ARG A 122 -0.89 12.29 -20.66
N LEU A 123 -0.89 12.87 -21.87
CA LEU A 123 0.29 13.47 -22.49
C LEU A 123 0.15 15.00 -22.44
N LYS A 124 1.23 15.75 -22.65
CA LYS A 124 1.14 17.21 -22.84
C LYS A 124 0.19 17.54 -24.01
N GLY A 125 -1.00 18.06 -23.69
CA GLY A 125 -2.00 18.53 -24.66
C GLY A 125 -2.87 17.45 -25.33
N ARG A 126 -2.72 16.16 -24.98
CA ARG A 126 -3.56 15.08 -25.53
C ARG A 126 -3.63 13.88 -24.58
N PHE A 127 -4.47 12.90 -24.88
CA PHE A 127 -4.49 11.62 -24.16
C PHE A 127 -4.35 10.46 -25.15
N ILE A 128 -3.83 9.35 -24.65
CA ILE A 128 -3.79 8.07 -25.38
C ILE A 128 -4.46 7.00 -24.54
N TYR A 129 -4.86 5.90 -25.18
CA TYR A 129 -5.38 4.72 -24.50
C TYR A 129 -4.28 3.68 -24.35
N LEU A 130 -4.13 3.15 -23.15
CA LEU A 130 -3.30 2.01 -22.80
C LEU A 130 -4.23 0.82 -22.51
N CYS A 131 -4.08 -0.25 -23.28
CA CYS A 131 -4.73 -1.53 -23.03
C CYS A 131 -3.78 -2.43 -22.22
N LEU A 132 -4.30 -3.04 -21.14
CA LEU A 132 -3.56 -3.92 -20.26
C LEU A 132 -4.18 -5.31 -20.28
N LEU A 133 -3.42 -6.32 -20.72
CA LEU A 133 -3.83 -7.72 -20.82
C LEU A 133 -3.12 -8.55 -19.73
N MET A 134 -3.50 -8.39 -18.46
CA MET A 134 -2.80 -9.01 -17.31
C MET A 134 -3.69 -9.16 -16.07
N ALA A 135 -3.15 -9.73 -14.99
CA ALA A 135 -3.85 -9.91 -13.71
C ALA A 135 -4.32 -8.58 -13.07
N GLU A 136 -5.53 -8.60 -12.50
CA GLU A 136 -6.21 -7.43 -11.89
C GLU A 136 -5.33 -6.64 -10.91
N ARG A 137 -4.52 -7.34 -10.10
CA ARG A 137 -3.71 -6.70 -9.07
C ARG A 137 -2.57 -5.84 -9.64
N LEU A 138 -1.97 -6.25 -10.75
CA LEU A 138 -0.97 -5.46 -11.46
C LEU A 138 -1.60 -4.23 -12.09
N ILE A 139 -2.73 -4.40 -12.76
CA ILE A 139 -3.46 -3.30 -13.42
C ILE A 139 -3.77 -2.18 -12.43
N ARG A 140 -4.37 -2.51 -11.28
CA ARG A 140 -4.65 -1.52 -10.22
C ARG A 140 -3.39 -0.81 -9.75
N THR A 141 -2.32 -1.58 -9.51
CA THR A 141 -1.04 -1.06 -9.03
C THR A 141 -0.44 -0.07 -10.04
N LEU A 142 -0.34 -0.48 -11.31
CA LEU A 142 0.22 0.35 -12.37
C LEU A 142 -0.55 1.67 -12.50
N LYS A 143 -1.89 1.60 -12.45
CA LYS A 143 -2.74 2.79 -12.44
C LYS A 143 -2.42 3.72 -11.27
N GLU A 144 -2.40 3.19 -10.04
CA GLU A 144 -2.31 4.00 -8.82
C GLU A 144 -0.91 4.54 -8.49
N GLU A 145 0.13 3.86 -8.95
CA GLU A 145 1.52 4.11 -8.57
C GLU A 145 2.39 4.64 -9.70
N GLU A 146 1.99 4.47 -10.96
CA GLU A 146 2.74 4.98 -12.10
C GLU A 146 1.86 5.94 -12.91
N VAL A 147 0.77 5.45 -13.51
CA VAL A 147 -0.01 6.26 -14.47
C VAL A 147 -0.71 7.46 -13.84
N HIS A 148 -1.29 7.33 -12.65
CA HIS A 148 -1.99 8.45 -11.99
C HIS A 148 -1.04 9.45 -11.31
N LEU A 149 0.23 9.10 -11.13
CA LEU A 149 1.21 9.95 -10.45
C LEU A 149 2.11 10.72 -11.42
N ASN A 150 2.06 10.40 -12.72
CA ASN A 150 2.95 10.98 -13.72
C ASN A 150 2.16 11.58 -14.89
N ASP A 151 2.65 12.72 -15.39
CA ASP A 151 2.27 13.29 -16.67
C ASP A 151 3.41 13.05 -17.67
N TYR A 152 3.12 12.36 -18.76
CA TYR A 152 4.16 12.01 -19.75
C TYR A 152 4.24 13.07 -20.85
N GLN A 153 5.44 13.27 -21.40
CA GLN A 153 5.67 14.16 -22.54
C GLN A 153 5.32 13.48 -23.86
N SER A 154 5.65 12.20 -23.98
CA SER A 154 5.55 11.44 -25.23
C SER A 154 5.13 9.99 -25.01
N ILE A 155 4.72 9.33 -26.10
CA ILE A 155 4.40 7.90 -26.09
C ILE A 155 5.63 7.05 -25.74
N THR A 156 6.81 7.43 -26.25
CA THR A 156 8.08 6.75 -25.97
C THR A 156 8.40 6.82 -24.48
N GLU A 157 8.32 8.01 -23.87
CA GLU A 157 8.54 8.16 -22.43
C GLU A 157 7.55 7.33 -21.61
N ALA A 158 6.26 7.36 -21.97
CA ALA A 158 5.25 6.56 -21.29
C ALA A 158 5.59 5.06 -21.37
N ARG A 159 5.98 4.58 -22.56
CA ARG A 159 6.39 3.19 -22.78
C ARG A 159 7.59 2.81 -21.90
N ASP A 160 8.62 3.64 -21.89
CA ASP A 160 9.86 3.36 -21.16
C ASP A 160 9.62 3.36 -19.65
N ARG A 161 8.90 4.37 -19.13
CA ARG A 161 8.61 4.47 -17.69
C ARG A 161 7.66 3.37 -17.20
N ILE A 162 6.64 3.02 -17.97
CA ILE A 162 5.76 1.89 -17.64
C ILE A 162 6.55 0.57 -17.68
N GLY A 163 7.42 0.39 -18.67
CA GLY A 163 8.28 -0.80 -18.79
C GLY A 163 9.25 -0.93 -17.61
N ASP A 164 9.89 0.18 -17.23
CA ASP A 164 10.77 0.28 -16.06
C ASP A 164 10.01 0.00 -14.77
N PHE A 165 8.82 0.59 -14.60
CA PHE A 165 7.98 0.32 -13.44
C PHE A 165 7.65 -1.18 -13.30
N ILE A 166 7.24 -1.85 -14.38
CA ILE A 166 6.92 -3.28 -14.33
C ILE A 166 8.16 -4.09 -13.96
N THR A 167 9.29 -3.81 -14.62
CA THR A 167 10.51 -4.63 -14.52
C THR A 167 11.25 -4.40 -13.20
N ASN A 168 11.48 -3.14 -12.84
CA ASN A 168 12.40 -2.74 -11.78
C ASN A 168 11.67 -2.35 -10.48
N VAL A 169 10.38 -2.02 -10.54
CA VAL A 169 9.58 -1.70 -9.34
C VAL A 169 8.66 -2.86 -8.97
N TYR A 170 7.74 -3.24 -9.84
CA TYR A 170 6.73 -4.27 -9.54
C TYR A 170 7.35 -5.66 -9.36
N ASN A 171 8.13 -6.12 -10.34
CA ASN A 171 8.66 -7.49 -10.33
C ASN A 171 9.79 -7.70 -9.31
N GLN A 172 10.60 -6.66 -9.07
CA GLN A 172 11.82 -6.77 -8.27
C GLN A 172 11.67 -6.25 -6.83
N LYS A 173 10.92 -5.15 -6.62
CA LYS A 173 10.92 -4.43 -5.35
C LYS A 173 9.61 -4.55 -4.56
N ARG A 174 8.48 -4.76 -5.23
CA ARG A 174 7.15 -4.73 -4.60
C ARG A 174 6.86 -5.99 -3.79
N PRO A 175 6.62 -5.91 -2.47
CA PRO A 175 6.17 -7.05 -1.68
C PRO A 175 4.66 -7.31 -1.84
N HIS A 176 4.29 -8.57 -2.11
CA HIS A 176 2.90 -9.00 -2.28
C HIS A 176 2.42 -9.86 -1.12
N SER A 177 1.40 -9.41 -0.39
CA SER A 177 0.85 -10.16 0.75
C SER A 177 0.35 -11.55 0.38
N ALA A 178 -0.16 -11.76 -0.85
CA ALA A 178 -0.59 -13.06 -1.35
C ALA A 178 0.58 -14.03 -1.60
N LEU A 179 1.80 -13.51 -1.77
CA LEU A 179 3.03 -14.27 -1.98
C LEU A 179 3.87 -14.32 -0.69
N GLY A 180 3.26 -14.16 0.48
CA GLY A 180 4.00 -14.11 1.75
C GLY A 180 4.91 -12.87 1.88
N TYR A 181 4.58 -11.78 1.20
CA TYR A 181 5.41 -10.58 1.06
C TYR A 181 6.73 -10.79 0.31
N LEU A 182 6.79 -11.81 -0.55
CA LEU A 182 7.80 -11.91 -1.59
C LEU A 182 7.45 -11.00 -2.79
N THR A 183 8.46 -10.66 -3.57
CA THR A 183 8.29 -10.05 -4.88
C THR A 183 7.98 -11.12 -5.92
N PRO A 184 7.39 -10.77 -7.08
CA PRO A 184 7.09 -11.75 -8.12
C PRO A 184 8.31 -12.58 -8.55
N ILE A 185 9.50 -11.97 -8.66
CA ILE A 185 10.74 -12.68 -9.01
C ILE A 185 11.20 -13.60 -7.88
N GLU A 186 11.15 -13.15 -6.62
CA GLU A 186 11.52 -14.00 -5.47
C GLU A 186 10.61 -15.22 -5.39
N PHE A 187 9.30 -15.03 -5.56
CA PHE A 187 8.33 -16.11 -5.56
C PHE A 187 8.56 -17.10 -6.73
N GLN A 188 8.83 -16.58 -7.93
CA GLN A 188 9.17 -17.40 -9.08
C GLN A 188 10.42 -18.26 -8.80
N ARG A 189 11.48 -17.66 -8.23
CA ARG A 189 12.70 -18.39 -7.87
C ARG A 189 12.43 -19.49 -6.86
N GLN A 190 11.59 -19.23 -5.84
CA GLN A 190 11.23 -20.22 -4.82
C GLN A 190 10.35 -21.37 -5.36
N THR A 191 9.54 -21.10 -6.37
CA THR A 191 8.63 -22.13 -6.94
C THR A 191 9.34 -23.03 -7.95
N LEU A 192 10.40 -22.52 -8.59
CA LEU A 192 11.20 -23.24 -9.58
C LEU A 192 12.44 -23.95 -8.99
N SER A 193 12.67 -23.81 -7.68
CA SER A 193 13.71 -24.48 -6.89
C SER A 193 13.14 -25.65 -6.09
#